data_AF-A0A7V4FEW8-F1
#
_entry.id   AF-A0A7V4FEW8-F1
#
_cell.length_a   1.000
_cell.length_b   1.000
_cell.length_c   1.000
_cell.angle_alpha   90.00
_cell.angle_beta   90.00
_cell.angle_gamma   90.00
#
_symmetry.space_group_name_H-M   'P 1'
#
loop_
_entity.id
_entity.type
_entity.pdbx_description
1 polymer ?
#
loop_
_entity_poly.entity_id
_entity_poly.type
_entity_poly.pdbx_seq_one_letter_code
_entity_poly.pdbx_strand_id
1 'polypeptide(L)' 'MKIKIVKPKIWNFEVIKGKNAWKEVVFSARLSGVPKQIEGEKVFKMIVENDYTSAIEHIIIKFDVKMTKGNA' A
#
# COMPACT_ATOMS: atom_id res chain seq x y z
N MET A 1 27.35 -2.94 28.68
CA MET A 1 26.81 -2.68 27.32
C MET A 1 25.45 -1.99 27.49
N LYS A 2 25.29 -0.72 27.08
CA LYS A 2 24.01 0.01 27.19
C LYS A 2 23.16 -0.28 25.94
N ILE A 3 22.08 -1.03 26.09
CA ILE A 3 21.11 -1.25 25.00
C ILE A 3 20.36 0.07 24.78
N LYS A 4 20.53 0.65 23.60
CA LYS A 4 19.85 1.88 23.20
C LYS A 4 18.60 1.48 22.42
N ILE A 5 17.42 1.60 23.04
CA ILE A 5 16.15 1.37 22.36
C ILE A 5 15.92 2.54 21.40
N VAL A 6 16.27 2.34 20.13
CA VAL A 6 15.92 3.26 19.06
C VAL A 6 14.53 2.86 18.60
N LYS A 7 13.48 3.55 19.07
CA LYS A 7 12.17 3.45 18.42
C LYS A 7 12.34 3.99 17.00
N PRO A 8 12.11 3.19 15.94
CA PRO A 8 12.13 3.73 14.60
C PRO A 8 11.11 4.87 14.56
N LYS A 9 11.52 6.05 14.09
CA LYS A 9 10.55 7.04 13.64
C LYS A 9 9.77 6.34 12.54
N ILE A 10 8.48 6.10 12.75
CA ILE A 10 7.60 5.58 11.72
C ILE A 10 7.54 6.68 10.66
N TRP A 11 8.28 6.52 9.58
CA TRP A 11 8.27 7.46 8.47
C TRP A 11 6.89 7.39 7.82
N ASN A 12 6.21 8.53 7.81
CA ASN A 12 5.24 8.93 6.79
C ASN A 12 4.17 7.88 6.41
N PHE A 13 3.39 7.37 7.36
CA PHE A 13 2.03 6.94 6.99
C PHE A 13 1.20 8.20 6.74
N GLU A 14 1.39 8.81 5.58
CA GLU A 14 0.43 9.77 5.08
C GLU A 14 -0.80 8.96 4.64
N VAL A 15 -1.94 9.21 5.28
CA VAL A 15 -3.20 8.59 4.87
C VAL A 15 -3.58 9.21 3.53
N ILE A 16 -3.13 8.59 2.44
CA ILE A 16 -3.57 8.96 1.10
C ILE A 16 -5.07 8.63 1.03
N LYS A 17 -5.90 9.66 1.09
CA LYS A 17 -7.36 9.58 1.01
C LYS A 17 -7.75 8.67 -0.17
N GLY A 18 -8.55 7.64 0.13
CA GLY A 18 -8.59 6.35 -0.58
C GLY A 18 -8.70 6.34 -2.11
N LYS A 19 -9.19 7.40 -2.77
CA LYS A 19 -9.25 7.47 -4.25
C LYS A 19 -7.88 7.40 -4.93
N ASN A 20 -6.81 7.82 -4.25
CA ASN A 20 -5.46 7.87 -4.82
C ASN A 20 -4.53 6.80 -4.25
N ALA A 21 -5.01 5.86 -3.44
CA ALA A 21 -4.16 4.85 -2.79
C ALA A 21 -3.36 3.99 -3.79
N TRP A 22 -3.92 3.74 -4.98
CA TRP A 22 -3.24 3.03 -6.07
C TRP A 22 -1.94 3.70 -6.53
N LYS A 23 -1.79 5.01 -6.33
CA LYS A 23 -0.56 5.73 -6.70
C LYS A 23 0.63 5.31 -5.84
N GLU A 24 0.40 4.90 -4.60
CA GLU A 24 1.46 4.41 -3.70
C GLU A 24 1.99 3.05 -4.17
N VAL A 25 1.09 2.19 -4.66
CA VAL A 25 1.45 0.90 -5.26
C VAL A 25 2.31 1.13 -6.51
N VAL A 26 1.91 2.07 -7.37
CA VAL A 26 2.69 2.44 -8.56
C VAL A 26 4.04 3.07 -8.19
N PHE A 27 4.08 3.89 -7.13
CA PHE A 27 5.32 4.45 -6.62
C PHE A 27 6.28 3.35 -6.13
N SER A 28 5.80 2.40 -5.34
CA SER A 28 6.54 1.22 -4.91
C SER A 28 7.09 0.42 -6.10
N ALA A 29 6.24 0.11 -7.08
CA ALA A 29 6.65 -0.60 -8.29
C ALA A 29 7.75 0.15 -9.09
N ARG A 30 7.68 1.49 -9.13
CA ARG A 30 8.72 2.33 -9.76
C ARG A 30 10.04 2.29 -8.99
N LEU A 31 10.01 2.23 -7.65
CA LEU A 31 11.22 2.01 -6.85
C LEU A 31 11.84 0.64 -7.13
N SER A 32 11.03 -0.35 -7.49
CA SER A 32 11.46 -1.70 -7.90
C SER A 32 11.88 -1.80 -9.38
N GLY A 33 11.89 -0.71 -10.14
CA GLY A 33 12.42 -0.67 -11.51
C GLY A 33 11.40 -0.49 -12.63
N VAL A 34 10.11 -0.30 -12.34
CA VAL A 34 9.12 0.00 -13.39
C VAL A 34 9.40 1.38 -14.03
N PRO A 35 9.51 1.48 -15.38
CA PRO A 35 9.80 2.74 -16.06
C PRO A 35 8.74 3.83 -15.84
N LYS A 36 9.19 5.09 -15.69
CA LYS A 36 8.29 6.24 -15.43
C LYS A 36 7.42 6.62 -16.62
N GLN A 37 7.81 6.22 -17.84
CA GLN A 37 7.10 6.48 -19.09
C GLN A 37 5.79 5.70 -19.19
N ILE A 38 5.66 4.60 -18.42
CA ILE A 38 4.43 3.81 -18.38
C ILE A 38 3.41 4.55 -17.50
N GLU A 39 2.22 4.72 -18.06
CA GLU A 39 1.07 5.31 -17.39
C GLU A 39 0.73 4.55 -16.09
N GLY A 40 0.52 5.29 -15.00
CA GLY A 40 0.37 4.67 -13.68
C GLY A 40 -0.83 3.72 -13.58
N GLU A 41 -1.95 4.05 -14.20
CA GLU A 41 -3.13 3.16 -14.21
C GLU A 41 -2.84 1.84 -14.93
N LYS A 42 -2.08 1.87 -16.03
CA LYS A 42 -1.63 0.66 -16.73
C LYS A 42 -0.70 -0.18 -15.86
N VAL A 43 0.22 0.45 -15.12
CA VAL A 43 1.09 -0.25 -14.17
C VAL A 43 0.25 -0.92 -13.08
N PHE A 44 -0.68 -0.19 -12.48
CA PHE A 44 -1.55 -0.75 -11.43
C PHE A 44 -2.40 -1.90 -11.95
N LYS A 45 -2.98 -1.77 -13.15
CA LYS A 45 -3.76 -2.84 -13.80
C LYS A 45 -2.89 -4.08 -14.04
N MET A 46 -1.69 -3.89 -14.56
CA MET A 46 -0.72 -4.97 -14.81
C MET A 46 -0.34 -5.70 -13.50
N ILE A 47 -0.13 -4.97 -12.41
CA ILE A 47 0.13 -5.55 -11.08
C ILE A 47 -1.03 -6.47 -10.64
N VAL A 48 -2.27 -6.02 -10.78
CA VAL A 48 -3.47 -6.79 -10.42
C VAL A 48 -3.65 -8.01 -11.32
N GLU A 49 -3.50 -7.83 -12.64
CA GLU A 49 -3.71 -8.89 -13.64
C GLU A 49 -2.67 -10.01 -13.55
N ASN A 50 -1.47 -9.72 -13.05
CA ASN A 50 -0.36 -10.67 -12.95
C ASN A 50 -0.10 -11.16 -11.51
N ASP A 51 -1.03 -10.91 -10.60
CA ASP A 51 -0.95 -11.37 -9.20
C ASP A 51 0.33 -10.91 -8.46
N TYR A 52 0.85 -9.72 -8.79
CA TYR A 52 1.95 -9.08 -8.06
C TYR A 52 1.46 -8.42 -6.76
N THR A 53 0.75 -9.19 -5.95
CA THR A 53 -0.06 -8.71 -4.82
C THR A 53 0.74 -8.13 -3.67
N SER A 54 2.02 -8.47 -3.50
CA SER A 54 2.90 -7.87 -2.49
C SER A 54 2.98 -6.34 -2.60
N ALA A 55 2.87 -5.79 -3.81
CA ALA A 55 2.84 -4.34 -4.02
C ALA A 55 1.52 -3.71 -3.54
N ILE A 56 0.41 -4.46 -3.58
CA ILE A 56 -0.93 -4.02 -3.18
C ILE A 56 -1.07 -3.97 -1.65
N GLU A 57 -0.32 -4.80 -0.92
CA GLU A 57 -0.29 -4.84 0.56
C GLU A 57 0.16 -3.51 1.20
N HIS A 58 0.74 -2.62 0.41
CA HIS A 58 1.05 -1.25 0.83
C HIS A 58 -0.21 -0.39 1.06
N ILE A 59 -1.38 -0.84 0.57
CA ILE A 59 -2.67 -0.20 0.82
C ILE A 59 -3.35 -0.88 2.01
N ILE A 60 -3.52 -0.12 3.10
CA ILE A 60 -4.29 -0.57 4.26
C ILE A 60 -5.66 0.12 4.24
N ILE A 61 -6.73 -0.68 4.21
CA ILE A 61 -8.11 -0.17 4.25
C ILE A 61 -8.75 -0.61 5.57
N LYS A 62 -9.30 0.36 6.31
CA LYS A 62 -10.07 0.10 7.53
C LYS A 62 -11.56 0.29 7.26
N PHE A 63 -12.36 -0.72 7.61
CA PHE A 63 -13.81 -0.66 7.54
C PHE A 63 -14.39 -0.67 8.96
N ASP A 64 -15.27 0.29 9.26
CA ASP A 64 -16.12 0.23 10.45
C ASP A 64 -17.42 -0.47 10.08
N VAL A 65 -17.53 -1.75 10.43
CA VAL A 65 -18.66 -2.60 10.05
C VAL A 65 -19.67 -2.66 11.19
N LYS A 66 -20.93 -2.31 10.93
CA LYS A 66 -22.05 -2.58 11.83
C LYS A 66 -22.67 -3.92 11.48
N MET A 67 -22.60 -4.88 12.41
CA MET A 67 -23.11 -6.23 12.21
C MET A 67 -23.99 -6.66 13.38
N THR A 68 -24.96 -7.53 13.13
CA THR A 68 -25.73 -8.21 14.18
C THR A 68 -24.90 -9.35 14.78
N LYS A 69 -25.08 -9.64 16.08
CA LYS A 69 -24.46 -10.82 16.72
C LYS A 69 -24.94 -12.09 16.00
N GLY A 70 -24.03 -12.81 15.34
CA GLY A 70 -24.33 -14.09 14.68
C GLY A 70 -23.62 -14.37 13.34
N ASN A 71 -22.98 -13.39 12.71
CA ASN A 71 -22.26 -13.55 11.43
C ASN A 71 -20.73 -13.49 11.58
N ALA A 72 -20.17 -14.08 12.63
CA ALA A 72 -18.73 -14.24 12.80
C ALA A 72 -18.31 -15.69 12.58
#